data_AF-S2XLU9-F1
#
_entry.id   AF-S2XLU9-F1
#
_cell.length_a   1.000
_cell.length_b   1.000
_cell.length_c   1.000
_cell.angle_alpha   90.00
_cell.angle_beta   90.00
_cell.angle_gamma   90.00
#
_symmetry.space_group_name_H-M   'P 1'
#
loop_
_entity.id
_entity.type
_entity.pdbx_description
1 polymer ?
#
loop_
_entity_poly.entity_id
_entity_poly.type
_entity_poly.pdbx_seq_one_letter_code
_entity_poly.pdbx_strand_id
1 'polypeptide(L)' 'MRVKCVICDTINQLPDDSPQAKKLRNRPIHTYMCDPCHERIEEKTQARLATGDFVFYKSSRRIEEDF' A
#
# COMPACT_ATOMS: atom_id res chain seq x y z
N MET A 1 14.77 -1.12 12.08
CA MET A 1 15.20 -0.11 11.09
C MET A 1 14.20 1.04 11.00
N ARG A 2 14.68 2.25 10.70
CA ARG A 2 13.82 3.40 10.39
C ARG A 2 13.36 3.31 8.94
N VAL A 3 12.07 3.51 8.71
CA VAL A 3 11.43 3.50 7.38
C VAL A 3 10.60 4.77 7.21
N LYS A 4 10.50 5.26 5.97
CA LYS A 4 9.74 6.47 5.63
C LYS A 4 8.48 6.08 4.87
N CYS A 5 7.31 6.57 5.30
CA CYS A 5 6.07 6.35 4.57
C CYS A 5 6.09 7.13 3.24
N VAL A 6 5.71 6.49 2.13
CA VAL A 6 5.69 7.14 0.81
C VAL A 6 4.53 8.12 0.59
N ILE A 7 3.58 8.17 1.52
CA ILE A 7 2.38 9.01 1.40
C ILE A 7 2.47 10.27 2.26
N CYS A 8 2.79 10.11 3.55
CA CYS A 8 2.83 11.21 4.52
C CYS A 8 4.24 11.55 5.01
N ASP A 9 5.28 10.89 4.45
CA ASP A 9 6.68 11.13 4.78
C ASP A 9 7.10 10.89 6.24
N THR A 10 6.20 10.38 7.08
CA THR A 10 6.46 10.08 8.48
C THR A 10 7.48 8.95 8.61
N ILE A 11 8.39 9.10 9.58
CA ILE A 11 9.42 8.10 9.89
C ILE A 11 8.88 7.16 10.97
N ASN A 12 8.81 5.87 10.66
CA ASN A 12 8.38 4.81 11.58
C ASN A 12 9.54 3.86 11.89
N GLN A 13 9.42 3.18 13.03
CA GLN A 13 10.33 2.13 13.47
C GLN A 13 9.75 0.77 13.07
N LEU A 14 10.49 -0.02 12.30
CA LEU A 14 10.12 -1.39 11.94
C LEU A 14 11.07 -2.39 12.62
N PRO A 15 10.59 -3.53 13.15
CA PRO A 15 11.44 -4.58 13.70
C PRO A 15 12.40 -5.12 12.64
N ASP A 16 13.69 -5.22 12.97
CA ASP A 16 14.72 -5.57 12.00
C ASP A 16 14.64 -7.02 11.50
N ASP A 17 14.13 -7.90 12.35
CA ASP A 17 13.88 -9.32 12.09
C ASP A 17 12.57 -9.59 11.33
N SER A 18 11.74 -8.56 11.12
CA SER A 18 10.47 -8.74 10.41
C SER A 18 10.67 -9.07 8.92
N PRO A 19 9.79 -9.91 8.32
CA PRO A 19 9.79 -10.17 6.88
C PRO A 19 9.65 -8.89 6.05
N GLN A 20 8.89 -7.91 6.54
CA GLN A 20 8.71 -6.63 5.88
C GLN A 20 10.01 -5.82 5.83
N ALA A 21 10.76 -5.77 6.95
CA ALA A 21 12.06 -5.14 6.98
C ALA A 21 13.05 -5.81 6.02
N LYS A 22 13.05 -7.15 5.95
CA LYS A 22 13.84 -7.91 4.98
C LYS A 22 13.48 -7.58 3.53
N LYS A 23 12.18 -7.48 3.21
CA LYS A 23 11.70 -7.11 1.87
C LYS A 23 12.19 -5.72 1.47
N LEU A 24 12.01 -4.72 2.33
CA LEU A 24 12.41 -3.33 2.05
C LEU A 24 13.93 -3.18 1.85
N ARG A 25 14.75 -3.91 2.60
CA ARG A 25 16.22 -3.87 2.43
C ARG A 25 16.70 -4.53 1.14
N ASN A 26 16.10 -5.65 0.76
CA ASN A 26 16.63 -6.51 -0.31
C ASN A 26 15.97 -6.26 -1.67
N ARG A 27 14.91 -5.47 -1.74
CA ARG A 27 14.14 -5.22 -2.97
C ARG A 27 13.75 -3.72 -3.05
N PRO A 28 14.52 -2.89 -3.79
CA PRO A 28 14.34 -1.44 -3.86
C PRO A 28 12.98 -0.97 -4.42
N ILE A 29 12.26 -1.86 -5.12
CA ILE A 29 10.94 -1.57 -5.66
C ILE A 29 9.83 -1.51 -4.60
N HIS A 30 10.07 -2.12 -3.42
CA HIS A 30 9.04 -2.12 -2.37
C HIS A 30 9.11 -0.83 -1.57
N THR A 31 7.96 -0.21 -1.44
CA THR A 31 7.75 0.99 -0.64
C THR A 31 7.09 0.63 0.68
N TYR A 32 7.25 1.52 1.66
CA TYR A 32 6.58 1.40 2.95
C TYR A 32 5.40 2.37 3.02
N MET A 33 4.24 1.86 3.44
CA MET A 33 3.06 2.64 3.80
C MET A 33 2.80 2.43 5.29
N CYS A 34 2.55 3.51 6.02
CA CYS A 34 2.19 3.41 7.43
C CYS A 34 0.71 3.05 7.58
N ASP A 35 0.37 2.42 8.69
CA ASP A 35 -1.01 1.99 9.00
C ASP A 35 -2.00 3.16 8.97
N PRO A 36 -1.69 4.37 9.50
CA PRO A 36 -2.59 5.51 9.39
C PRO A 36 -2.89 5.94 7.95
N CYS A 37 -1.91 5.82 7.04
CA CYS A 37 -2.16 6.12 5.63
C CYS A 37 -2.96 5.01 4.95
N HIS A 38 -2.75 3.75 5.34
CA HIS A 38 -3.53 2.63 4.86
C HIS A 38 -5.02 2.80 5.24
N GLU A 39 -5.31 2.99 6.52
CA GLU A 39 -6.67 3.22 7.04
C GLU A 39 -7.33 4.44 6.37
N ARG A 40 -6.61 5.57 6.27
CA ARG A 40 -7.12 6.77 5.61
C ARG A 40 -7.47 6.56 4.13
N ILE A 41 -6.71 5.73 3.41
CA ILE A 41 -7.00 5.41 2.01
C ILE A 41 -8.20 4.46 1.93
N GLU A 42 -8.26 3.47 2.83
CA GLU A 42 -9.35 2.51 2.93
C GLU A 42 -10.69 3.21 3.15
N GLU A 43 -10.81 4.06 4.17
CA GLU A 43 -12.03 4.81 4.48
C GLU A 43 -12.51 5.65 3.29
N LYS A 44 -11.60 6.39 2.64
CA LYS A 44 -11.94 7.20 1.47
C LYS A 44 -12.35 6.36 0.27
N THR A 45 -11.78 5.18 0.12
CA THR A 45 -12.12 4.25 -0.95
C THR A 45 -13.50 3.66 -0.73
N GLN A 46 -13.80 3.22 0.49
CA GLN A 46 -15.13 2.73 0.89
C GLN A 46 -16.20 3.82 0.72
N ALA A 47 -15.92 5.05 1.12
CA ALA A 47 -16.83 6.18 0.93
C ALA A 47 -17.12 6.43 -0.56
N ARG A 48 -16.11 6.35 -1.43
CA ARG A 48 -16.30 6.46 -2.89
C ARG A 48 -17.07 5.28 -3.47
N LEU A 49 -16.79 4.06 -3.04
CA LEU A 49 -17.54 2.87 -3.45
C LEU A 49 -19.03 3.00 -3.10
N ALA A 50 -19.35 3.53 -1.92
CA ALA A 50 -20.72 3.74 -1.47
C ALA A 50 -21.50 4.75 -2.32
N THR A 51 -20.83 5.65 -3.06
CA THR A 51 -21.51 6.60 -3.97
C THR A 51 -22.11 5.94 -5.21
N GLY A 52 -21.65 4.75 -5.59
CA GLY A 52 -22.07 4.08 -6.83
C GLY A 52 -21.38 4.58 -8.11
N ASP A 53 -20.67 5.70 -8.06
CA ASP A 53 -19.93 6.28 -9.21
C ASP A 53 -18.50 5.71 -9.35
N PHE A 54 -18.12 4.74 -8.52
CA PHE A 54 -16.78 4.18 -8.53
C PHE A 54 -16.60 3.19 -9.68
N VAL A 55 -15.88 3.62 -10.72
CA VAL A 55 -15.57 2.77 -11.88
C VAL A 55 -14.21 2.08 -11.69
N PHE A 56 -14.23 0.75 -11.70
CA PHE A 56 -13.00 -0.03 -11.82
C PHE A 56 -12.52 0.01 -13.27
N TYR A 57 -11.50 0.82 -13.54
CA TYR A 57 -10.80 0.76 -14.82
C TYR A 57 -9.98 -0.52 -14.88
N LYS A 58 -10.53 -1.56 -15.52
CA LYS A 58 -9.73 -2.74 -15.87
C LYS A 58 -8.61 -2.30 -16.80
N SER A 59 -7.36 -2.40 -16.36
CA SER A 59 -6.21 -2.28 -17.26
C SER A 59 -6.34 -3.35 -18.34
N SER A 60 -6.22 -2.95 -19.60
CA SER A 60 -6.43 -3.82 -20.76
C SER A 60 -5.67 -5.15 -20.64
N ARG A 61 -6.41 -6.27 -20.61
CA ARG A 61 -6.03 -7.68 -20.86
C ARG A 61 -4.95 -8.32 -19.94
N ARG A 62 -5.34 -9.49 -19.37
CA ARG A 62 -4.51 -10.59 -18.85
C ARG A 62 -3.78 -10.39 -17.52
N ILE A 63 -4.50 -10.14 -16.44
CA ILE A 63 -3.99 -10.42 -15.08
C ILE A 63 -4.93 -11.40 -14.33
N GLU A 64 -6.20 -11.53 -14.77
CA GLU A 64 -7.20 -12.39 -14.12
C GLU A 64 -6.99 -13.91 -14.39
N GLU A 65 -6.13 -14.32 -15.32
CA GLU A 65 -5.92 -15.75 -15.66
C GLU A 65 -4.72 -16.40 -14.92
N ASP A 66 -3.92 -15.64 -14.18
CA ASP A 66 -2.67 -16.11 -13.55
C ASP A 66 -2.72 -16.20 -12.01
N PHE A 67 -3.91 -16.13 -11.40
CA PHE A 67 -4.10 -16.29 -9.95
C PHE A 67 -5.07 -17.42 -9.61
#